data_AF-A0A6A4H955-F1
#
_entry.id   AF-A0A6A4H955-F1
#
_cell.length_a   1.000
_cell.length_b   1.000
_cell.length_c   1.000
_cell.angle_alpha   90.00
_cell.angle_beta   90.00
_cell.angle_gamma   90.00
#
_symmetry.space_group_name_H-M   'P 1'
#
loop_
_entity.id
_entity.type
_entity.pdbx_description
1 polymer ?
#
loop_
_entity_poly.entity_id
_entity_poly.type
_entity_poly.pdbx_seq_one_letter_code
_entity_poly.pdbx_strand_id
1 'polypeptide(L)' 'RRRHRAILSCLNCYTSKRMCDRRRPNCARCIEMGLTGRCVYEVDESSQHISNQDRCSKLRKRVAELESEIQEVRMSSKSV' A
#
# COMPACT_ATOMS: atom_id res chain seq x y z
N ARG A 1 -20.35 0.88 -23.41
CA ARG A 1 -19.90 0.53 -22.05
C ARG A 1 -18.41 0.85 -21.91
N ARG A 2 -18.01 1.81 -21.08
CA ARG A 2 -16.60 2.19 -20.85
C ARG A 2 -15.90 1.01 -20.16
N ARG A 3 -14.77 0.53 -20.70
CA ARG A 3 -13.98 -0.53 -20.07
C ARG A 3 -13.10 0.11 -19.00
N HIS A 4 -13.26 -0.28 -17.74
CA HIS A 4 -12.35 0.09 -16.64
C HIS A 4 -11.02 -0.64 -16.84
N ARG A 5 -10.18 -0.16 -17.75
CA ARG A 5 -8.84 -0.70 -17.96
C ARG A 5 -7.85 0.14 -17.17
N ALA A 6 -7.01 -0.52 -16.37
CA ALA A 6 -5.98 0.12 -15.58
C ALA A 6 -4.97 0.89 -16.44
N ILE A 7 -4.52 2.04 -15.93
CA ILE A 7 -3.47 2.83 -16.55
C ILE A 7 -2.12 2.14 -16.30
N LEU A 8 -1.43 1.75 -17.38
CA LEU A 8 -0.13 1.06 -17.29
C LEU A 8 1.07 2.01 -17.19
N SER A 9 0.91 3.27 -17.62
CA SER A 9 1.93 4.32 -17.47
C SER A 9 1.92 4.89 -16.05
N CYS A 10 3.03 5.47 -15.60
CA CYS A 10 2.99 6.28 -14.38
C CYS A 10 2.04 7.48 -14.59
N LEU A 11 1.45 7.97 -13.51
CA LEU A 11 0.50 9.08 -13.48
C LEU A 11 1.07 10.35 -14.11
N ASN A 12 2.36 10.66 -13.88
CA ASN A 12 3.00 11.82 -14.49
C ASN A 12 3.06 11.72 -16.03
N CYS A 13 3.49 10.57 -16.55
CA CYS A 13 3.51 10.36 -17.99
C CYS A 13 2.09 10.26 -18.58
N TYR A 14 1.14 9.70 -17.84
CA TYR A 14 -0.27 9.62 -18.24
C TYR A 14 -0.88 11.01 -18.40
N THR A 15 -0.78 11.87 -17.38
CA THR A 15 -1.33 13.24 -17.42
C THR A 15 -0.60 14.11 -18.43
N SER A 16 0.72 13.93 -18.57
CA SER A 16 1.53 14.64 -19.56
C SER A 16 1.37 14.11 -20.98
N LYS A 17 0.64 13.00 -21.18
CA LYS A 17 0.47 12.29 -22.47
C LYS A 17 1.81 11.93 -23.14
N ARG A 18 2.79 11.50 -22.35
CA ARG A 18 4.14 11.12 -22.81
C ARG A 18 4.35 9.62 -22.70
N MET A 19 5.26 9.08 -23.50
CA MET A 19 5.66 7.68 -23.41
C MET A 19 6.30 7.38 -22.04
N CYS A 20 5.90 6.27 -21.43
CA CYS A 20 6.44 5.77 -20.17
C CYS A 20 7.14 4.42 -20.43
N ASP A 21 8.41 4.30 -20.06
CA ASP A 21 9.20 3.06 -20.15
C ASP A 21 8.85 2.06 -19.02
N ARG A 22 7.99 2.46 -18.08
CA ARG A 22 7.42 1.60 -17.02
C ARG A 22 8.44 0.92 -16.09
N ARG A 23 9.72 1.33 -16.12
CA ARG A 23 10.74 0.89 -15.16
C ARG A 23 10.32 1.28 -13.73
N ARG A 24 10.64 0.41 -12.77
CA ARG A 24 10.34 0.57 -11.34
C ARG A 24 11.65 0.75 -10.57
N PRO A 25 11.71 1.58 -9.51
CA PRO A 25 10.62 2.32 -8.86
C PRO A 25 10.15 3.58 -9.61
N ASN A 26 11.02 4.15 -10.45
CA ASN A 26 10.72 5.30 -11.29
C ASN A 26 11.06 5.00 -12.75
N CYS A 27 10.27 5.57 -13.66
CA CYS A 27 10.51 5.48 -15.09
C CYS A 27 11.71 6.37 -15.48
N ALA A 28 12.48 6.00 -16.51
CA ALA A 28 13.69 6.72 -16.92
C ALA A 28 13.41 8.22 -17.18
N ARG A 29 12.27 8.52 -17.81
CA ARG A 29 11.86 9.89 -18.09
C ARG A 29 11.64 10.73 -16.83
N CYS A 30 11.02 10.15 -15.80
CA CYS A 30 10.84 10.87 -14.54
C CYS A 30 12.16 11.04 -13.78
N ILE A 31 13.11 10.12 -13.96
CA ILE A 31 14.46 10.25 -13.39
C ILE A 31 15.20 11.41 -14.06
N GLU A 32 15.25 11.43 -15.40
CA GLU A 32 15.93 12.47 -16.18
C GLU A 32 15.39 13.88 -15.88
N MET A 33 14.08 14.01 -15.65
CA MET A 33 13.44 15.29 -15.31
C MET A 33 13.50 15.64 -13.81
N GLY A 34 14.07 14.78 -12.96
CA GLY A 34 14.05 14.99 -11.50
C GLY A 34 12.66 14.93 -10.87
N LEU A 35 11.69 14.28 -11.54
CA LEU A 35 10.28 14.16 -11.10
C LEU A 35 9.97 12.79 -10.47
N THR A 36 10.97 12.14 -9.88
CA THR A 36 10.81 10.81 -9.25
C THR A 36 9.72 10.79 -8.18
N GLY A 37 9.59 11.86 -7.39
CA GLY A 37 8.52 12.02 -6.38
C GLY A 37 7.09 12.11 -6.96
N ARG A 38 6.93 12.36 -8.26
CA ARG A 38 5.63 12.39 -8.97
C ARG A 38 5.41 11.15 -9.85
N CYS A 39 6.39 10.25 -9.93
CA CYS A 39 6.32 9.04 -10.73
C CYS A 39 5.59 7.93 -9.96
N VAL A 40 4.28 8.10 -9.81
CA VAL A 40 3.38 7.15 -9.13
C VAL A 40 2.63 6.32 -10.18
N TYR A 41 2.23 5.10 -9.86
CA TYR A 41 1.42 4.27 -10.75
C TYR A 41 0.12 3.94 -10.04
N GLU A 42 -0.98 3.85 -10.80
CA GLU A 42 -2.20 3.30 -10.25
C GLU A 42 -1.95 1.86 -9.82
N VAL A 43 -2.45 1.55 -8.63
CA VAL A 43 -2.49 0.20 -8.10
C VAL A 43 -3.96 -0.19 -8.12
N ASP A 44 -4.27 -1.39 -8.59
CA ASP A 44 -5.66 -1.84 -8.66
C ASP A 44 -6.24 -1.91 -7.23
N GLU A 45 -7.32 -1.15 -6.99
CA GLU A 45 -8.00 -1.07 -5.70
C GLU A 45 -8.47 -2.44 -5.21
N SER A 46 -8.82 -3.36 -6.12
CA SER A 46 -9.24 -4.71 -5.74
C SER A 46 -8.10 -5.51 -5.10
N SER A 47 -6.87 -5.35 -5.61
CA SER A 47 -5.67 -5.99 -5.05
C SER A 47 -5.24 -5.33 -3.74
N GLN A 48 -5.39 -4.01 -3.63
CA GLN A 48 -5.11 -3.29 -2.38
C GLN A 48 -6.10 -3.68 -1.28
N HIS A 49 -7.40 -3.77 -1.57
CA HIS A 49 -8.41 -4.09 -0.59
C HIS A 49 -8.25 -5.50 0.00
N ILE A 50 -7.92 -6.49 -0.84
CA ILE A 50 -7.62 -7.86 -0.37
C ILE A 50 -6.40 -7.86 0.55
N SER A 51 -5.31 -7.18 0.15
CA SER A 51 -4.10 -7.09 0.97
C SER A 51 -4.32 -6.35 2.30
N ASN A 52 -5.14 -5.29 2.29
CA ASN A 52 -5.48 -4.53 3.48
C ASN A 52 -6.42 -5.31 4.41
N GLN A 53 -7.36 -6.10 3.87
CA GLN A 53 -8.26 -6.93 4.66
C GLN A 53 -7.51 -8.06 5.38
N ASP A 54 -6.58 -8.73 4.70
CA ASP A 54 -5.71 -9.75 5.31
C ASP A 54 -4.84 -9.12 6.40
N ARG A 55 -4.25 -7.96 6.12
CA ARG A 55 -3.42 -7.22 7.07
C ARG A 55 -4.21 -6.75 8.29
N CYS A 56 -5.42 -6.23 8.11
CA CYS A 56 -6.34 -5.86 9.19
C CYS A 56 -6.72 -7.06 10.05
N SER A 57 -6.99 -8.20 9.42
CA SER A 57 -7.32 -9.44 10.14
C SER A 57 -6.16 -9.92 11.01
N LYS A 58 -4.94 -9.90 10.47
CA LYS A 58 -3.70 -10.22 11.20
C LYS A 58 -3.44 -9.27 12.36
N LEU A 59 -3.62 -7.96 12.15
CA LEU A 59 -3.46 -6.95 13.20
C LEU A 59 -4.48 -7.15 14.33
N ARG A 60 -5.75 -7.39 14.01
CA ARG A 60 -6.78 -7.65 15.03
C ARG A 60 -6.46 -8.89 15.86
N LYS A 61 -6.00 -9.97 15.22
CA LYS A 61 -5.57 -11.17 15.93
C LYS A 61 -4.41 -10.87 16.89
N ARG A 62 -3.40 -10.15 16.41
CA ARG A 62 -2.23 -9.78 17.23
C ARG A 62 -2.60 -8.87 18.40
N VAL A 63 -3.51 -7.92 18.18
CA VAL A 63 -4.02 -7.03 19.26
C VAL A 63 -4.73 -7.86 20.33
N ALA A 64 -5.61 -8.79 19.95
CA ALA A 64 -6.30 -9.64 20.91
C ALA A 64 -5.34 -10.53 21.73
N GLU A 65 -4.31 -11.10 21.09
CA GLU A 65 -3.26 -11.85 21.79
C GLU A 65 -2.55 -10.97 22.84
N LEU A 66 -2.12 -9.78 22.44
CA LEU A 66 -1.44 -8.83 23.33
C LEU A 66 -2.34 -8.34 24.47
N GLU A 67 -3.62 -8.10 24.20
CA GLU A 67 -4.59 -7.68 25.21
C GLU A 67 -4.77 -8.76 26.30
N SER A 68 -4.79 -10.04 25.91
CA SER A 68 -4.85 -11.17 26.84
C SER A 68 -3.58 -11.26 27.71
N GLU A 69 -2.40 -11.19 27.10
CA GLU A 69 -1.12 -11.20 27.82
C GLU A 69 -1.03 -10.03 28.83
N ILE A 70 -1.43 -8.82 28.41
CA ILE A 70 -1.45 -7.64 29.28
C ILE A 70 -2.40 -7.86 30.47
N GLN A 71 -3.55 -8.47 30.24
CA GLN A 71 -4.50 -8.76 31.32
C GLN A 71 -3.91 -9.74 32.33
N GLU A 72 -3.25 -10.81 31.88
CA GLU A 72 -2.60 -11.79 32.76
C GLU A 72 -1.48 -11.17 33.60
N VAL A 73 -0.62 -10.35 32.97
CA VAL A 73 0.44 -9.61 33.68
C VAL A 73 -0.16 -8.65 34.71
N ARG A 74 -1.25 -7.97 34.38
CA ARG A 74 -1.97 -7.09 35.32
C ARG A 74 -2.60 -7.85 36.48
N MET A 75 -3.11 -9.05 36.27
CA MET A 75 -3.66 -9.88 37.36
C MET A 75 -2.54 -10.43 38.25
N SER A 76 -1.44 -10.91 37.66
CA SER A 76 -0.28 -11.39 38.40
C SER A 76 0.38 -10.29 39.24
N SER A 77 0.40 -9.05 38.75
CA SER A 77 0.96 -7.90 39.47
C SER A 77 0.07 -7.39 40.61
N LYS A 78 -1.20 -7.81 40.69
CA LYS A 78 -2.15 -7.43 41.76
C LYS A 78 -2.23 -8.47 42.88
N SER A 79 -1.63 -9.65 42.70
CA SER A 79 -1.65 -10.75 43.66
C SER A 79 -0.40 -10.85 44.54
N VAL A 80 0.50 -9.85 44.47
CA VAL A 80 1.72 -9.72 45.29
C VAL A 80 1.59 -8.53 46.22
#